data_AF-Q2U7W7-F1
#
_entry.id   AF-Q2U7W7-F1
#
_cell.length_a   1.000
_cell.length_b   1.000
_cell.length_c   1.000
_cell.angle_alpha   90.00
_cell.angle_beta   90.00
_cell.angle_gamma   90.00
#
_symmetry.space_group_name_H-M   'P 1'
#
loop_
_entity.id
_entity.type
_entity.pdbx_description
1 polymer ?
#
loop_
_entity_poly.entity_id
_entity_poly.type
_entity_poly.pdbx_seq_one_letter_code
_entity_poly.pdbx_strand_id
1 'polypeptide(L)'
;MLRGYILPPDGSSPPPALDKIWPTVMRTPSTAAYLIFCDGVDVVVLEKDHRTAHVERQSSFIVATNSDHAAPSVRENGHQGDHAGAALGTGVAVSVVDLIEDSEERRKFMQAHWDKKVRQARKATSIPECTSSTGRQDPLRRTRASQRWGGGSSHEFLPNGSSLPTPSSGKLVDFQVTATLKEVIKWTTTYPTTNEMTHFAAVMDPTEGKVVWIRRYLEPLVFYTRY
;
A
#
# COMPACT_ATOMS: atom_id res chain seq x y z
N MET A 1 -7.62 20.74 -20.04
CA MET A 1 -7.53 19.40 -20.64
C MET A 1 -8.03 18.32 -19.69
N LEU A 2 -7.38 18.06 -18.55
CA LEU A 2 -7.85 17.10 -17.52
C LEU A 2 -9.32 17.27 -17.10
N ARG A 3 -9.77 18.51 -16.90
CA ARG A 3 -11.17 18.83 -16.58
C ARG A 3 -12.17 18.19 -17.53
N GLY A 4 -11.87 18.11 -18.84
CA GLY A 4 -12.80 17.53 -19.83
C GLY A 4 -12.92 16.00 -19.74
N TYR A 5 -11.94 15.33 -19.12
CA TYR A 5 -12.00 13.90 -18.84
C TYR A 5 -12.72 13.59 -17.52
N ILE A 6 -12.65 14.51 -16.54
CA ILE A 6 -13.26 14.34 -15.21
C ILE A 6 -14.72 14.83 -15.21
N LEU A 7 -15.00 15.91 -15.92
CA LEU A 7 -16.32 16.53 -16.03
C LEU A 7 -16.72 16.57 -17.50
N PRO A 8 -17.42 15.53 -18.00
CA PRO A 8 -17.88 15.52 -19.38
C PRO A 8 -18.76 16.76 -19.62
N PRO A 9 -18.58 17.46 -20.77
CA PRO A 9 -19.23 18.75 -21.03
C PRO A 9 -20.76 18.67 -21.00
N ASP A 10 -21.32 17.50 -21.32
CA ASP A 10 -22.76 17.29 -21.45
C ASP A 10 -23.40 16.75 -20.17
N GLY A 11 -22.61 16.54 -19.10
CA GLY A 11 -23.04 16.06 -17.78
C GLY A 11 -23.70 14.68 -17.74
N SER A 12 -23.90 14.04 -18.90
CA SER A 12 -24.70 12.83 -19.09
C SER A 12 -23.92 11.65 -19.68
N SER A 13 -22.81 11.91 -20.36
CA SER A 13 -21.93 10.85 -20.88
C SER A 13 -21.05 10.28 -19.76
N PRO A 14 -20.85 8.96 -19.71
CA PRO A 14 -19.92 8.37 -18.75
C PRO A 14 -18.49 8.84 -19.06
N PRO A 15 -17.65 9.08 -18.03
CA PRO A 15 -16.27 9.44 -18.26
C PRO A 15 -15.55 8.30 -19.02
N PRO A 16 -14.57 8.62 -19.87
CA PRO A 16 -13.81 7.61 -20.58
C PRO A 16 -13.04 6.71 -19.59
N ALA A 17 -12.88 5.44 -19.95
CA ALA A 17 -12.12 4.49 -19.15
C ALA A 17 -10.68 4.96 -18.91
N LEU A 18 -10.11 4.57 -17.77
CA LEU A 18 -8.78 5.03 -17.35
C LEU A 18 -7.69 4.78 -18.40
N ASP A 19 -7.75 3.62 -19.07
CA ASP A 19 -6.84 3.22 -20.16
C ASP A 19 -6.82 4.16 -21.38
N LYS A 20 -7.87 4.96 -21.54
CA LYS A 20 -7.95 5.98 -22.61
C LYS A 20 -7.42 7.33 -22.16
N ILE A 21 -7.47 7.62 -20.86
CA ILE A 21 -7.13 8.92 -20.28
C ILE A 21 -5.63 9.04 -20.08
N TRP A 22 -5.01 8.13 -19.32
CA TRP A 22 -3.63 8.32 -18.86
C TRP A 22 -2.59 8.41 -19.99
N PRO A 23 -2.69 7.71 -21.14
CA PRO A 23 -1.70 7.85 -22.23
C PRO A 23 -1.73 9.23 -22.90
N THR A 24 -2.88 9.90 -22.85
CA THR A 24 -3.06 11.25 -23.36
C THR A 24 -2.51 12.27 -22.36
N VAL A 25 -2.85 12.11 -21.08
CA VAL A 25 -2.34 12.94 -19.98
C VAL A 25 -0.82 12.89 -19.95
N MET A 26 -0.20 11.71 -20.02
CA MET A 26 1.25 11.51 -20.02
C MET A 26 1.99 12.34 -21.07
N ARG A 27 1.45 12.46 -22.29
CA ARG A 27 2.09 13.21 -23.40
C ARG A 27 1.78 14.70 -23.39
N THR A 28 0.84 15.12 -22.55
CA THR A 28 0.42 16.51 -22.47
C THR A 28 1.51 17.34 -21.79
N PRO A 29 1.89 18.49 -22.38
CA PRO A 29 2.78 19.46 -21.75
C PRO A 29 2.28 19.89 -20.38
N SER A 30 3.10 19.71 -19.35
CA SER A 30 2.84 20.20 -17.99
C SER A 30 4.13 20.57 -17.27
N THR A 31 4.02 21.08 -16.05
CA THR A 31 5.12 21.05 -15.07
C THR A 31 5.24 19.64 -14.46
N ALA A 32 6.31 19.39 -13.71
CA ALA A 32 6.45 18.16 -12.95
C ALA A 32 5.34 18.02 -11.90
N ALA A 33 4.77 16.82 -11.75
CA ALA A 33 3.65 16.56 -10.85
C ALA A 33 3.46 15.05 -10.62
N TYR A 34 2.82 14.70 -9.49
CA TYR A 34 2.26 13.35 -9.29
C TYR A 34 0.76 13.40 -9.59
N LEU A 35 0.30 12.59 -10.54
CA LEU A 35 -1.12 12.44 -10.87
C LEU A 35 -1.57 11.03 -10.50
N ILE A 36 -2.60 10.94 -9.65
CA ILE A 36 -3.15 9.67 -9.18
C ILE A 36 -4.57 9.54 -9.73
N PHE A 37 -4.81 8.50 -10.50
CA PHE A 37 -6.12 8.17 -11.05
C PHE A 37 -6.59 6.82 -10.51
N CYS A 38 -7.88 6.71 -10.17
CA CYS A 38 -8.47 5.46 -9.72
C CYS A 38 -9.91 5.38 -10.23
N ASP A 39 -10.30 4.24 -10.78
CA ASP A 39 -11.68 3.98 -11.26
C ASP A 39 -12.42 2.94 -10.42
N GLY A 40 -11.83 2.51 -9.30
CA GLY A 40 -12.38 1.50 -8.39
C GLY A 40 -11.96 0.07 -8.73
N VAL A 41 -11.37 -0.16 -9.90
CA VAL A 41 -10.82 -1.45 -10.32
C VAL A 41 -9.29 -1.36 -10.42
N ASP A 42 -8.81 -0.32 -11.09
CA ASP A 42 -7.39 -0.04 -11.27
C ASP A 42 -7.04 1.35 -10.73
N VAL A 43 -5.81 1.47 -10.26
CA VAL A 43 -5.17 2.73 -9.91
C VAL A 43 -3.93 2.92 -10.76
N VAL A 44 -3.73 4.15 -11.25
CA VAL A 44 -2.57 4.56 -12.05
C VAL A 44 -1.96 5.80 -11.42
N VAL A 45 -0.67 5.74 -11.10
CA VAL A 45 0.16 6.86 -10.64
C VAL A 45 1.08 7.27 -11.78
N LEU A 46 1.11 8.56 -12.09
CA LEU A 46 2.02 9.16 -13.06
C LEU A 46 2.95 10.12 -12.33
N GLU A 47 4.23 9.80 -12.33
CA GLU A 47 5.31 10.72 -11.97
C GLU A 47 5.65 11.50 -13.24
N LYS A 48 4.96 12.64 -13.42
CA LYS A 48 4.89 13.41 -14.64
C LYS A 48 6.09 14.36 -14.74
N ASP A 49 6.69 14.43 -15.92
CA ASP A 49 7.59 15.49 -16.36
C ASP A 49 6.97 16.19 -17.59
N HIS A 50 7.66 17.12 -18.26
CA HIS A 50 7.08 18.00 -19.28
C HIS A 50 6.23 17.25 -20.32
N ARG A 51 6.76 16.17 -20.93
CA ARG A 51 6.05 15.38 -21.97
C ARG A 51 6.12 13.86 -21.77
N THR A 52 6.67 13.46 -20.63
CA THR A 52 6.90 12.05 -20.26
C THR A 52 6.29 11.82 -18.88
N ALA A 53 6.15 10.55 -18.50
CA ALA A 53 5.89 10.17 -17.13
C ALA A 53 6.47 8.79 -16.86
N HIS A 54 6.93 8.55 -15.65
CA HIS A 54 6.99 7.19 -15.12
C HIS A 54 5.57 6.79 -14.69
N VAL A 55 5.15 5.58 -15.06
CA VAL A 55 3.77 5.12 -14.89
C VAL A 55 3.77 3.83 -14.09
N GLU A 56 3.05 3.85 -12.98
CA GLU A 56 2.80 2.68 -12.15
C GLU A 56 1.30 2.38 -12.12
N ARG A 57 0.92 1.13 -12.41
CA ARG A 57 -0.47 0.67 -12.36
C ARG A 57 -0.59 -0.51 -11.42
N GLN A 58 -1.60 -0.49 -10.57
CA GLN A 58 -1.93 -1.58 -9.66
C GLN A 58 -3.45 -1.78 -9.56
N SER A 59 -3.89 -2.99 -9.20
CA SER A 59 -5.30 -3.35 -9.01
C SER A 59 -5.70 -3.55 -7.53
N SER A 60 -4.77 -3.31 -6.60
CA SER A 60 -5.00 -3.56 -5.16
C SER A 60 -4.67 -2.35 -4.30
N PHE A 61 -3.41 -1.94 -4.22
CA PHE A 61 -2.99 -0.85 -3.35
C PHE A 61 -1.72 -0.18 -3.87
N ILE A 62 -1.77 1.13 -4.05
CA ILE A 62 -0.59 1.96 -4.35
C ILE A 62 -0.53 3.12 -3.37
N VAL A 63 0.68 3.51 -3.00
CA VAL A 63 0.93 4.72 -2.22
C VAL A 63 1.87 5.62 -3.00
N ALA A 64 1.45 6.86 -3.23
CA ALA A 64 2.28 7.89 -3.82
C ALA A 64 2.42 9.05 -2.83
N THR A 65 3.65 9.48 -2.61
CA THR A 65 4.00 10.66 -1.81
C THR A 65 4.71 11.67 -2.70
N ASN A 66 5.56 12.53 -2.14
CA ASN A 66 6.20 13.63 -2.86
C ASN A 66 7.64 13.28 -3.31
N SER A 67 7.95 11.98 -3.44
CA SER A 67 9.25 11.47 -3.86
C SER A 67 9.07 10.37 -4.88
N ASP A 68 9.95 10.34 -5.89
CA ASP A 68 9.92 9.34 -6.95
C ASP A 68 10.26 7.94 -6.41
N HIS A 69 9.57 6.93 -6.93
CA HIS A 69 9.79 5.54 -6.54
C HIS A 69 11.18 4.99 -6.96
N ALA A 70 11.87 5.70 -7.86
CA ALA A 70 13.13 5.30 -8.49
C ALA A 70 14.29 6.28 -8.22
N ALA A 71 14.30 6.98 -7.08
CA ALA A 71 15.48 7.77 -6.74
C ALA A 71 16.72 6.85 -6.68
N PRO A 72 17.72 6.99 -7.58
CA PRO A 72 18.98 6.31 -7.40
C PRO A 72 19.53 6.79 -6.07
N SER A 73 19.94 5.86 -5.21
CA SER A 73 20.59 6.20 -3.95
C SER A 73 21.64 7.27 -4.23
N VAL A 74 21.43 8.48 -3.68
CA VAL A 74 22.45 9.52 -3.71
C VAL A 74 23.65 8.88 -3.03
N ARG A 75 24.66 8.53 -3.83
CA ARG A 75 25.92 8.03 -3.29
C ARG A 75 26.43 9.14 -2.38
N GLU A 76 26.60 8.82 -1.11
CA GLU A 76 27.28 9.67 -0.13
C GLU A 76 28.72 9.92 -0.62
N ASN A 77 28.89 10.90 -1.50
CA ASN A 77 30.16 11.54 -1.71
C ASN A 77 30.00 12.95 -1.16
N GLY A 78 30.54 13.13 0.04
CA GLY A 78 30.36 14.32 0.85
C GLY A 78 30.73 15.59 0.11
N HIS A 79 29.80 16.52 0.08
CA HIS A 79 30.05 17.94 0.29
C HIS A 79 28.81 18.50 0.97
N GLN A 80 28.98 18.88 2.23
CA GLN A 80 28.01 19.59 3.05
C GLN A 80 27.89 21.01 2.49
N GLY A 81 27.20 21.13 1.35
CA GLY A 81 26.81 22.41 0.79
C GLY A 81 25.51 22.84 1.44
N ASP A 82 25.51 24.00 2.09
CA ASP A 82 24.32 24.70 2.57
C ASP A 82 23.37 24.95 1.40
N HIS A 83 22.53 23.97 1.09
CA HIS A 83 21.37 24.19 0.25
C HIS A 83 20.31 24.81 1.14
N ALA A 84 20.31 26.15 1.22
CA ALA A 84 19.27 26.91 1.90
C ALA A 84 17.90 26.53 1.31
N GLY A 85 17.19 25.64 1.99
CA GLY A 85 15.89 25.12 1.59
C GLY A 85 14.80 26.18 1.69
N ALA A 86 13.66 25.90 1.07
CA ALA A 86 12.48 26.75 1.17
C ALA A 86 12.01 26.80 2.63
N ALA A 87 12.03 27.99 3.24
CA ALA A 87 11.54 28.18 4.60
C ALA A 87 10.01 28.05 4.64
N LEU A 88 9.51 26.89 5.08
CA LEU A 88 8.08 26.67 5.33
C LEU A 88 7.73 27.21 6.72
N GLY A 89 7.27 28.47 6.80
CA GLY A 89 6.47 29.04 7.89
C GLY A 89 7.07 29.14 9.31
N THR A 90 8.08 28.33 9.66
CA THR A 90 8.61 28.16 11.03
C THR A 90 9.98 28.81 11.24
N GLY A 91 10.57 29.41 10.19
CA GLY A 91 11.87 30.08 10.25
C GLY A 91 13.08 29.12 10.29
N VAL A 92 12.84 27.80 10.29
CA VAL A 92 13.89 26.78 10.16
C VAL A 92 14.03 26.39 8.69
N ALA A 93 15.25 26.39 8.16
CA ALA A 93 15.52 25.89 6.82
C ALA A 93 15.31 24.36 6.83
N VAL A 94 14.29 23.88 6.13
CA VAL A 94 14.07 22.44 5.92
C VAL A 94 14.90 22.03 4.71
N SER A 95 15.80 21.07 4.87
CA SER A 95 16.60 20.57 3.76
C SER A 95 15.73 19.81 2.76
N VAL A 96 16.15 19.80 1.49
CA VAL A 96 15.53 18.92 0.48
C VAL A 96 15.65 17.45 0.90
N VAL A 97 16.72 17.09 1.63
CA VAL A 97 16.91 15.75 2.18
C VAL A 97 15.81 15.42 3.19
N ASP A 98 15.55 16.32 4.14
CA ASP A 98 14.51 16.13 5.17
C ASP A 98 13.13 15.95 4.52
N LEU A 99 12.80 16.72 3.48
CA LEU A 99 11.54 16.58 2.74
C LEU A 99 11.42 15.21 2.05
N ILE A 100 12.52 14.70 1.50
CA ILE A 100 12.57 13.37 0.88
C ILE A 100 12.40 12.30 1.95
N GLU A 101 13.08 12.42 3.09
CA GLU A 101 12.98 11.48 4.21
C GLU A 101 11.56 11.43 4.79
N ASP A 102 10.92 12.58 5.05
CA ASP A 102 9.53 12.69 5.50
C ASP A 102 8.56 12.05 4.51
N SER A 103 8.78 12.28 3.21
CA SER A 103 7.98 11.70 2.13
C SER A 103 8.11 10.17 2.09
N GLU A 104 9.33 9.66 2.27
CA GLU A 104 9.62 8.23 2.32
C GLU A 104 9.07 7.56 3.59
N GLU A 105 9.12 8.24 4.73
CA GLU A 105 8.55 7.76 5.99
C GLU A 105 7.03 7.57 5.87
N ARG A 106 6.33 8.57 5.33
CA ARG A 106 4.87 8.51 5.06
C ARG A 106 4.52 7.35 4.14
N ARG A 107 5.29 7.16 3.08
CA ARG A 107 5.10 6.06 2.12
C ARG A 107 5.27 4.70 2.79
N LYS A 108 6.37 4.51 3.52
CA LYS A 108 6.68 3.28 4.28
C LYS A 108 5.62 2.98 5.33
N PHE A 109 5.12 3.99 6.03
CA PHE A 109 4.08 3.82 7.04
C PHE A 109 2.78 3.25 6.44
N MET A 110 2.31 3.84 5.35
CA MET A 110 1.12 3.36 4.64
C MET A 110 1.31 1.96 4.07
N GLN A 111 2.48 1.68 3.48
CA GLN A 111 2.81 0.36 2.96
C GLN A 111 2.83 -0.70 4.06
N ALA A 112 3.45 -0.43 5.21
CA ALA A 112 3.53 -1.36 6.32
C ALA A 112 2.14 -1.73 6.88
N HIS A 113 1.22 -0.76 6.91
CA HIS A 113 -0.17 -1.00 7.30
C HIS A 113 -0.89 -1.93 6.31
N TRP A 114 -0.70 -1.72 5.01
CA TRP A 114 -1.22 -2.60 3.97
C TRP A 114 -0.63 -4.01 4.06
N ASP A 115 0.69 -4.14 4.16
CA ASP A 115 1.39 -5.43 4.24
C ASP A 115 0.91 -6.24 5.46
N LYS A 116 0.70 -5.55 6.60
CA LYS A 116 0.12 -6.15 7.79
C LYS A 116 -1.28 -6.70 7.52
N LYS A 117 -2.13 -5.95 6.81
CA LYS A 117 -3.49 -6.37 6.44
C LYS A 117 -3.46 -7.59 5.52
N VAL A 118 -2.63 -7.58 4.49
CA VAL A 118 -2.44 -8.70 3.56
C VAL A 118 -2.00 -9.96 4.32
N ARG A 119 -1.03 -9.82 5.22
CA ARG A 119 -0.56 -10.93 6.05
C ARG A 119 -1.65 -11.49 6.97
N GLN A 120 -2.50 -10.64 7.54
CA GLN A 120 -3.62 -11.08 8.38
C GLN A 120 -4.68 -11.84 7.57
N ALA A 121 -5.03 -11.35 6.38
CA ALA A 121 -5.99 -12.02 5.49
C ALA A 121 -5.49 -13.39 5.02
N ARG A 122 -4.21 -13.48 4.65
CA ARG A 122 -3.57 -14.76 4.28
C ARG A 122 -3.62 -15.76 5.44
N LYS A 123 -3.30 -15.33 6.67
CA LYS A 123 -3.37 -16.18 7.86
C LYS A 123 -4.79 -16.67 8.17
N ALA A 124 -5.80 -15.80 8.07
CA ALA A 124 -7.19 -16.19 8.30
C ALA A 124 -7.66 -17.25 7.31
N THR A 125 -7.18 -17.18 6.06
CA THR A 125 -7.50 -18.16 5.01
C THR A 125 -6.79 -19.50 5.22
N SER A 126 -5.62 -19.50 5.86
CA SER A 126 -4.82 -20.71 6.10
C SER A 126 -5.21 -21.50 7.37
N ILE A 127 -6.12 -21.01 8.20
CA ILE A 127 -6.63 -21.77 9.36
C ILE A 127 -7.78 -22.64 8.88
N PRO A 128 -7.64 -23.99 8.82
CA PRO A 128 -8.77 -24.86 8.53
C PRO A 128 -9.77 -24.77 9.68
N GLU A 129 -11.06 -24.66 9.36
CA GLU A 129 -12.14 -24.88 10.32
C GLU A 129 -11.96 -26.25 10.99
N CYS A 130 -11.37 -26.28 12.19
CA CYS A 130 -11.57 -27.39 13.10
C CYS A 130 -13.00 -27.27 13.61
N THR A 131 -13.93 -27.87 12.87
CA THR A 131 -15.28 -28.14 13.32
C THR A 131 -15.24 -28.73 14.72
N SER A 132 -15.89 -28.03 15.63
CA SER A 132 -16.16 -28.40 17.01
C SER A 132 -16.56 -29.87 17.15
N SER A 133 -15.64 -30.70 17.64
CA SER A 133 -16.02 -31.85 18.46
C SER A 133 -15.99 -31.41 19.91
N THR A 134 -17.17 -31.29 20.52
CA THR A 134 -17.36 -31.26 21.97
C THR A 134 -16.75 -32.51 22.60
N GLY A 135 -15.44 -32.48 22.86
CA GLY A 135 -14.74 -33.47 23.67
C GLY A 135 -14.87 -33.07 25.12
N ARG A 136 -15.62 -33.86 25.90
CA ARG A 136 -15.66 -33.82 27.37
C ARG A 136 -14.23 -33.65 27.90
N GLN A 137 -14.01 -32.61 28.70
CA GLN A 137 -12.80 -32.53 29.52
C GLN A 137 -12.88 -33.65 30.57
N ASP A 138 -12.00 -34.64 30.46
CA ASP A 138 -11.66 -35.52 31.56
C ASP A 138 -10.42 -34.94 32.27
N PRO A 139 -10.56 -34.39 33.49
CA PRO A 139 -9.45 -33.80 34.20
C PRO A 139 -8.85 -34.89 35.08
N LEU A 140 -7.90 -35.70 34.59
CA LEU A 140 -6.93 -36.46 35.41
C LEU A 140 -5.99 -37.28 34.50
N ARG A 141 -4.71 -36.87 34.37
CA ARG A 141 -3.52 -37.69 34.70
C ARG A 141 -2.20 -37.10 34.18
N ARG A 142 -1.55 -36.38 35.09
CA ARG A 142 -0.16 -36.52 35.55
C ARG A 142 0.83 -37.40 34.74
N THR A 143 1.93 -36.75 34.37
CA THR A 143 3.38 -37.10 34.51
C THR A 143 4.05 -38.28 33.79
N ARG A 144 5.27 -37.92 33.33
CA ARG A 144 6.56 -38.64 33.35
C ARG A 144 6.92 -39.55 32.16
N ALA A 145 7.92 -39.02 31.42
CA ALA A 145 9.26 -39.59 31.22
C ALA A 145 9.44 -40.90 30.42
N SER A 146 10.43 -40.81 29.52
CA SER A 146 11.27 -41.86 28.96
C SER A 146 10.58 -42.90 28.07
N GLN A 147 11.04 -43.03 26.83
CA GLN A 147 12.04 -44.05 26.53
C GLN A 147 12.64 -43.84 25.14
N ARG A 148 13.97 -43.98 25.11
CA ARG A 148 14.81 -44.19 23.93
C ARG A 148 14.24 -45.33 23.08
N TRP A 149 14.25 -45.17 21.77
CA TRP A 149 14.42 -46.29 20.85
C TRP A 149 15.68 -46.04 20.04
N GLY A 150 16.64 -46.94 20.25
CA GLY A 150 17.89 -47.03 19.52
C GLY A 150 17.66 -47.55 18.10
N GLY A 151 18.68 -47.32 17.28
CA GLY A 151 18.68 -47.65 15.86
C GLY A 151 18.73 -49.14 15.54
N GLY A 152 18.54 -49.42 14.25
CA GLY A 152 18.65 -50.73 13.65
C GLY A 152 18.21 -50.67 12.19
N SER A 153 19.20 -50.70 11.29
CA SER A 153 19.12 -50.88 9.83
C SER A 153 18.23 -52.09 9.44
N SER A 154 17.66 -52.28 8.25
CA SER A 154 18.17 -52.16 6.88
C SER A 154 17.05 -52.49 5.87
N HIS A 155 17.29 -52.11 4.61
CA HIS A 155 16.83 -52.73 3.36
C HIS A 155 15.44 -52.38 2.76
N GLU A 156 15.55 -51.59 1.68
CA GLU A 156 14.90 -51.71 0.35
C GLU A 156 13.37 -51.71 0.24
N PHE A 157 12.84 -50.78 -0.56
CA PHE A 157 12.35 -51.04 -1.93
C PHE A 157 11.70 -49.75 -2.48
N LEU A 158 12.29 -49.20 -3.55
CA LEU A 158 11.60 -48.28 -4.46
C LEU A 158 10.72 -49.12 -5.39
N PRO A 159 9.57 -48.58 -5.83
CA PRO A 159 9.56 -48.21 -7.24
C PRO A 159 8.93 -46.84 -7.53
N ASN A 160 9.51 -46.22 -8.55
CA ASN A 160 8.98 -45.11 -9.32
C ASN A 160 7.51 -45.32 -9.69
N GLY A 161 6.67 -44.38 -9.28
CA GLY A 161 5.33 -44.13 -9.82
C GLY A 161 5.20 -42.64 -10.09
N SER A 162 5.61 -42.21 -11.28
CA SER A 162 5.42 -40.86 -11.80
C SER A 162 3.93 -40.55 -11.93
N SER A 163 3.37 -39.87 -10.94
CA SER A 163 2.13 -39.11 -11.13
C SER A 163 2.50 -37.66 -11.39
N LEU A 164 2.35 -37.25 -12.66
CA LEU A 164 2.31 -35.84 -13.02
C LEU A 164 1.23 -35.17 -12.16
N PRO A 165 1.51 -34.04 -11.48
CA PRO A 165 0.45 -33.14 -11.11
C PRO A 165 -0.05 -32.48 -12.39
N THR A 166 -1.21 -32.95 -12.85
CA THR A 166 -2.08 -32.21 -13.77
C THR A 166 -2.15 -30.76 -13.26
N PRO A 167 -1.88 -29.72 -14.07
CA PRO A 167 -2.17 -28.36 -13.67
C PRO A 167 -3.70 -28.26 -13.67
N SER A 168 -4.31 -28.59 -12.54
CA SER A 168 -5.67 -28.19 -12.28
C SER A 168 -5.64 -26.68 -12.41
N SER A 169 -6.29 -26.20 -13.46
CA SER A 169 -6.72 -24.82 -13.65
C SER A 169 -7.67 -24.44 -12.50
N GLY A 170 -7.15 -24.47 -11.28
CA GLY A 170 -7.72 -23.75 -10.17
C GLY A 170 -7.51 -22.30 -10.54
N LYS A 171 -8.58 -21.63 -10.95
CA LYS A 171 -8.70 -20.21 -10.64
C LYS A 171 -8.52 -20.15 -9.12
N LEU A 172 -7.27 -19.94 -8.67
CA LEU A 172 -7.02 -19.41 -7.34
C LEU A 172 -7.91 -18.19 -7.30
N VAL A 173 -8.99 -18.28 -6.52
CA VAL A 173 -9.82 -17.13 -6.21
C VAL A 173 -8.82 -16.15 -5.63
N ASP A 174 -8.46 -15.15 -6.41
CA ASP A 174 -7.49 -14.17 -6.02
C ASP A 174 -8.14 -13.47 -4.83
N PHE A 175 -7.70 -13.84 -3.61
CA PHE A 175 -8.31 -13.35 -2.40
C PHE A 175 -8.00 -11.86 -2.34
N GLN A 176 -8.92 -11.06 -2.85
CA GLN A 176 -8.74 -9.63 -2.91
C GLN A 176 -8.81 -9.11 -1.48
N VAL A 177 -7.63 -8.78 -0.95
CA VAL A 177 -7.50 -8.15 0.36
C VAL A 177 -8.10 -6.75 0.23
N THR A 178 -8.97 -6.36 1.16
CA THR A 178 -9.57 -5.01 1.17
C THR A 178 -9.38 -4.36 2.53
N ALA A 179 -8.94 -3.10 2.54
CA ALA A 179 -8.96 -2.29 3.75
C ALA A 179 -10.38 -1.79 4.03
N THR A 180 -10.78 -1.78 5.30
CA THR A 180 -12.06 -1.20 5.72
C THR A 180 -11.96 0.32 5.78
N LEU A 181 -13.09 1.03 5.68
CA LEU A 181 -13.13 2.49 5.82
C LEU A 181 -12.47 2.96 7.13
N LYS A 182 -12.74 2.28 8.25
CA LYS A 182 -12.13 2.60 9.55
C LYS A 182 -10.61 2.44 9.56
N GLU A 183 -10.09 1.42 8.86
CA GLU A 183 -8.65 1.22 8.71
C GLU A 183 -8.02 2.34 7.88
N VAL A 184 -8.60 2.68 6.72
CA VAL A 184 -8.10 3.75 5.85
C VAL A 184 -8.13 5.10 6.57
N ILE A 185 -9.23 5.43 7.26
CA ILE A 185 -9.31 6.64 8.09
C ILE A 185 -8.20 6.65 9.14
N LYS A 186 -7.98 5.53 9.82
CA LYS A 186 -6.91 5.44 10.83
C LYS A 186 -5.53 5.66 10.20
N TRP A 187 -5.20 4.97 9.11
CA TRP A 187 -3.88 5.05 8.49
C TRP A 187 -3.60 6.45 7.94
N THR A 188 -4.62 7.10 7.37
CA THR A 188 -4.49 8.46 6.82
C THR A 188 -4.42 9.54 7.89
N THR A 189 -5.04 9.35 9.07
CA THR A 189 -5.09 10.34 10.16
C THR A 189 -4.04 10.15 11.27
N THR A 190 -3.11 9.21 11.08
CA THR A 190 -2.04 8.93 12.05
C THR A 190 -0.73 9.52 11.54
N TYR A 191 0.11 10.02 12.44
CA TYR A 191 1.50 10.39 12.12
C TYR A 191 2.29 9.15 11.63
N PRO A 192 3.15 9.25 10.60
CA PRO A 192 3.57 10.48 9.90
C PRO A 192 2.65 10.89 8.73
N THR A 193 1.68 10.06 8.33
CA THR A 193 0.81 10.36 7.16
C THR A 193 0.08 11.70 7.31
N THR A 194 -0.46 11.94 8.50
CA THR A 194 -0.96 13.24 8.93
C THR A 194 0.09 13.91 9.82
N ASN A 195 0.54 15.09 9.43
CA ASN A 195 1.60 15.87 10.07
C ASN A 195 1.20 17.37 10.19
N GLU A 196 2.11 18.20 10.68
CA GLU A 196 1.98 19.66 10.89
C GLU A 196 1.48 20.39 9.64
N MET A 197 1.85 19.88 8.45
CA MET A 197 1.53 20.47 7.14
C MET A 197 0.18 19.98 6.57
N THR A 198 -0.50 19.07 7.26
CA THR A 198 -1.74 18.44 6.78
C THR A 198 -2.95 19.33 7.04
N HIS A 199 -3.54 19.87 5.97
CA HIS A 199 -4.71 20.75 6.06
C HIS A 199 -6.05 19.98 6.04
N PHE A 200 -6.10 18.86 5.33
CA PHE A 200 -7.26 17.98 5.29
C PHE A 200 -6.86 16.56 4.89
N ALA A 201 -7.73 15.60 5.20
CA ALA A 201 -7.65 14.22 4.73
C ALA A 201 -9.03 13.81 4.20
N ALA A 202 -9.06 13.01 3.14
CA ALA A 202 -10.30 12.52 2.54
C ALA A 202 -10.18 11.06 2.14
N VAL A 203 -11.29 10.33 2.20
CA VAL A 203 -11.45 9.00 1.62
C VAL A 203 -12.56 9.10 0.58
N MET A 204 -12.30 8.58 -0.62
CA MET A 204 -13.19 8.63 -1.77
C MET A 204 -13.53 7.23 -2.23
N ASP A 205 -14.76 7.04 -2.69
CA ASP A 205 -15.19 5.86 -3.44
C ASP A 205 -15.23 6.23 -4.93
N PRO A 206 -14.25 5.77 -5.73
CA PRO A 206 -14.18 6.07 -7.16
C PRO A 206 -15.29 5.38 -7.98
N THR A 207 -15.86 4.28 -7.48
CA THR A 207 -16.94 3.54 -8.16
C THR A 207 -18.25 4.34 -8.08
N GLU A 208 -18.52 4.90 -6.90
CA GLU A 208 -19.70 5.75 -6.68
C GLU A 208 -19.46 7.22 -7.03
N GLY A 209 -18.21 7.64 -7.22
CA GLY A 209 -17.83 9.04 -7.43
C GLY A 209 -18.08 9.91 -6.20
N LYS A 210 -18.00 9.36 -4.98
CA LYS A 210 -18.35 10.05 -3.73
C LYS A 210 -17.16 10.25 -2.81
N VAL A 211 -17.17 11.36 -2.08
CA VAL A 211 -16.33 11.52 -0.88
C VAL A 211 -17.05 10.86 0.28
N VAL A 212 -16.53 9.71 0.75
CA VAL A 212 -17.18 8.92 1.83
C VAL A 212 -16.79 9.40 3.22
N TRP A 213 -15.67 10.12 3.35
CA TRP A 213 -15.23 10.73 4.59
C TRP A 213 -14.27 11.90 4.32
N ILE A 214 -14.33 12.95 5.13
CA ILE A 214 -13.41 14.08 5.09
C ILE A 214 -13.15 14.60 6.50
N ARG A 215 -11.93 15.05 6.75
CA ARG A 215 -11.56 15.81 7.95
C ARG A 215 -10.69 16.99 7.56
N ARG A 216 -11.01 18.15 8.13
CA ARG A 216 -10.22 19.38 8.01
C ARG A 216 -9.50 19.66 9.32
N TYR A 217 -8.28 20.15 9.23
CA TYR A 217 -7.46 20.62 10.35
C TYR A 217 -7.36 22.15 10.22
N LEU A 218 -7.99 22.86 11.16
CA LEU A 218 -8.08 24.33 11.13
C LEU A 218 -6.81 25.00 11.65
N GLU A 219 -6.13 24.32 12.56
CA GLU A 219 -4.87 24.72 13.15
C GLU A 219 -3.79 23.70 12.77
N PRO A 220 -2.52 24.12 12.67
CA PRO A 220 -1.40 23.18 12.53
C PRO A 220 -1.45 22.12 13.62
N LEU A 221 -1.22 20.87 13.22
CA LEU A 221 -1.15 19.77 14.18
C LEU A 221 0.14 19.89 14.98
N VAL A 222 0.03 19.74 16.30
CA VAL A 222 1.19 19.75 17.19
C VAL A 222 1.51 18.31 17.58
N PHE A 223 2.63 17.80 17.10
CA PHE A 223 3.16 16.53 17.54
C PHE A 223 4.34 16.79 18.48
N TYR A 224 4.25 16.27 19.71
CA TYR A 224 5.38 16.29 20.62
C TYR A 224 6.39 15.25 20.14
N THR A 225 7.40 15.69 19.41
CA THR A 225 8.59 14.89 19.13
C THR A 225 9.24 14.53 20.46
N ARG A 226 9.20 13.24 20.82
CA ARG A 226 10.10 12.70 21.84
C ARG A 226 11.47 12.57 21.17
N TYR A 227 12.28 13.63 21.29
CA TYR A 227 13.71 13.58 21.03
C TYR A 227 14.40 12.64 22.02
#